data_AF-A0A7J6DWI0-F1
#
_entry.id   AF-A0A7J6DWI0-F1
#
_cell.length_a   1.000
_cell.length_b   1.000
_cell.length_c   1.000
_cell.angle_alpha   90.00
_cell.angle_beta   90.00
_cell.angle_gamma   90.00
#
_symmetry.space_group_name_H-M   'P 1'
#
loop_
_entity.id
_entity.type
_entity.pdbx_description
1 polymer ?
#
loop_
_entity_poly.entity_id
_entity_poly.type
_entity_poly.pdbx_seq_one_letter_code
_entity_poly.pdbx_strand_id
1 'polypeptide(L)'
;MEKLRKAVNEIAYCKDLTKLSPLHRTLVPVLSFASALYSVALSLRCSLYQSGLIHRNRLAVPLISVGNLTWGGNGKTPMVEFLAFWLADSGISPLILSRGYAGGDETKMLQRHLLGRPVRIGVGANRAATASSFFEKYGYVDPSTVSERLWVGAKGPSHFGSEEI
;
A
#
# COMPACT_ATOMS: atom_id res chain seq x y z
N MET A 1 17.50 -20.48 14.51
CA MET A 1 17.08 -19.39 13.58
C MET A 1 17.61 -18.01 13.99
N GLU A 2 17.79 -17.70 15.28
CA GLU A 2 18.41 -16.45 15.78
C GLU A 2 19.75 -16.08 15.11
N LYS A 3 20.67 -17.04 15.01
CA LYS A 3 22.04 -16.81 14.52
C LYS A 3 22.06 -16.38 13.04
N LEU A 4 21.21 -17.02 12.22
CA LEU A 4 21.04 -16.67 10.81
C LEU A 4 20.42 -15.27 10.68
N ARG A 5 19.43 -14.95 11.52
CA ARG A 5 18.77 -13.64 11.51
C ARG A 5 19.72 -12.51 11.91
N LYS A 6 20.59 -12.74 12.90
CA LYS A 6 21.65 -11.81 13.28
C LYS A 6 22.68 -11.61 12.15
N ALA A 7 23.14 -12.68 11.53
CA ALA A 7 24.08 -12.61 10.40
C ALA A 7 23.50 -11.83 9.20
N VAL A 8 22.23 -12.08 8.85
CA VAL A 8 21.54 -11.35 7.77
C VAL A 8 21.40 -9.87 8.11
N ASN A 9 21.02 -9.53 9.36
CA ASN A 9 20.90 -8.13 9.78
C ASN A 9 22.25 -7.40 9.81
N GLU A 10 23.33 -8.06 10.24
CA GLU A 10 24.67 -7.49 10.17
C GLU A 10 25.09 -7.21 8.73
N ILE A 11 24.87 -8.16 7.80
CA ILE A 11 25.19 -7.95 6.38
C ILE A 11 24.35 -6.82 5.77
N ALA A 12 23.06 -6.73 6.13
CA ALA A 12 22.14 -5.75 5.55
C ALA A 12 22.39 -4.30 6.03
N TYR A 13 22.88 -4.11 7.25
CA TYR A 13 23.10 -2.79 7.85
C TYR A 13 24.56 -2.34 7.92
N CYS A 14 25.54 -3.20 7.60
CA CYS A 14 26.95 -2.81 7.63
C CYS A 14 27.31 -1.98 6.38
N LYS A 15 27.62 -0.70 6.60
CA LYS A 15 28.08 0.24 5.56
C LYS A 15 29.47 -0.09 5.01
N ASP A 16 30.31 -0.78 5.81
CA ASP A 16 31.68 -1.16 5.46
C ASP A 16 31.86 -2.68 5.40
N LEU A 17 31.87 -3.21 4.17
CA LEU A 17 31.99 -4.65 3.87
C LEU A 17 33.35 -5.26 4.29
N THR A 18 34.32 -4.44 4.71
CA THR A 18 35.69 -4.84 5.08
C THR A 18 35.84 -5.34 6.51
N LYS A 19 34.85 -5.09 7.39
CA LYS A 19 34.86 -5.55 8.80
C LYS A 19 34.11 -6.87 9.06
N LEU A 20 33.63 -7.54 8.01
CA LEU A 20 32.82 -8.74 8.13
C LEU A 20 33.68 -10.03 8.11
N SER A 21 33.24 -11.04 8.87
CA SER A 21 33.81 -12.40 8.92
C SER A 21 34.00 -13.01 7.51
N PRO A 22 35.05 -13.81 7.25
CA PRO A 22 35.33 -14.37 5.92
C PRO A 22 34.17 -15.17 5.28
N LEU A 23 33.27 -15.73 6.10
CA LEU A 23 32.06 -16.41 5.64
C LEU A 23 31.01 -15.47 5.03
N HIS A 24 30.96 -14.20 5.46
CA HIS A 24 30.03 -13.22 4.88
C HIS A 24 30.51 -12.75 3.51
N ARG A 25 31.83 -12.70 3.30
CA ARG A 25 32.45 -12.23 2.05
C ARG A 25 32.18 -13.16 0.86
N THR A 26 31.97 -14.46 1.10
CA THR A 26 31.59 -15.44 0.06
C THR A 26 30.10 -15.42 -0.26
N LEU A 27 29.25 -14.98 0.68
CA LEU A 27 27.80 -14.90 0.48
C LEU A 27 27.38 -13.68 -0.36
N VAL A 28 28.11 -12.56 -0.22
CA VAL A 28 27.87 -11.31 -0.95
C VAL A 28 27.83 -11.46 -2.48
N PRO A 29 28.80 -12.11 -3.16
CA PRO A 29 28.75 -12.24 -4.62
C PRO A 29 27.58 -13.10 -5.09
N VAL A 30 27.21 -14.15 -4.34
CA VAL A 30 26.04 -15.00 -4.65
C VAL A 30 24.74 -14.21 -4.51
N LEU A 31 24.58 -13.46 -3.42
CA LEU A 31 23.41 -12.59 -3.20
C LEU A 31 23.36 -11.45 -4.21
N SER A 32 24.50 -10.87 -4.57
CA SER A 32 24.60 -9.81 -5.58
C SER A 32 24.21 -10.32 -6.97
N PHE A 33 24.65 -11.53 -7.34
CA PHE A 33 24.26 -12.15 -8.60
C PHE A 33 22.75 -12.45 -8.64
N ALA A 34 22.21 -13.02 -7.56
CA ALA A 34 20.76 -13.23 -7.43
C ALA A 34 19.97 -11.91 -7.48
N SER A 35 20.48 -10.85 -6.84
CA SER A 35 19.88 -9.51 -6.88
C SER A 35 19.91 -8.90 -8.29
N ALA A 36 21.01 -9.07 -9.03
CA ALA A 36 21.10 -8.60 -10.42
C ALA A 36 20.08 -9.33 -11.31
N LEU A 37 19.97 -10.66 -11.18
CA LEU A 37 18.98 -11.45 -11.91
C LEU A 37 17.55 -11.01 -11.59
N TYR A 38 17.25 -10.78 -10.30
CA TYR A 38 15.96 -10.26 -9.86
C TYR A 38 15.70 -8.86 -10.43
N SER A 39 16.70 -7.98 -10.45
CA SER A 39 16.60 -6.64 -11.02
C SER A 39 16.28 -6.68 -12.50
N VAL A 40 16.96 -7.52 -13.28
CA VAL A 40 16.68 -7.70 -14.72
C VAL A 40 15.25 -8.19 -14.93
N ALA A 41 14.80 -9.19 -14.17
CA ALA A 41 13.44 -9.69 -14.26
C ALA A 41 12.39 -8.62 -13.90
N LEU A 42 12.66 -7.79 -12.89
CA LEU A 42 11.79 -6.69 -12.49
C LEU A 42 11.75 -5.59 -13.54
N SER A 43 12.90 -5.20 -14.11
CA SER A 43 13.01 -4.22 -15.20
C SER A 43 12.26 -4.69 -16.45
N LEU A 44 12.41 -5.96 -16.83
CA LEU A 44 11.68 -6.56 -17.94
C LEU A 44 10.17 -6.52 -17.68
N ARG A 45 9.73 -6.93 -16.48
CA ARG A 45 8.31 -6.86 -16.09
C ARG A 45 7.79 -5.43 -16.17
N CYS A 46 8.51 -4.44 -15.64
CA CYS A 46 8.15 -3.04 -15.74
C CYS A 46 8.04 -2.57 -17.20
N SER A 47 9.00 -2.93 -18.04
CA SER A 47 8.99 -2.60 -19.47
C SER A 47 7.77 -3.19 -20.18
N LEU A 48 7.42 -4.46 -19.90
CA LEU A 48 6.22 -5.10 -20.44
C LEU A 48 4.91 -4.43 -20.00
N TYR A 49 4.85 -3.91 -18.78
CA TYR A 49 3.71 -3.10 -18.34
C TYR A 49 3.69 -1.74 -19.04
N GLN A 50 4.84 -1.07 -19.15
CA GLN A 50 4.97 0.26 -19.76
C GLN A 50 4.61 0.25 -21.24
N SER A 51 5.06 -0.77 -21.99
CA SER A 51 4.75 -0.96 -23.41
C SER A 51 3.31 -1.36 -23.69
N GLY A 52 2.51 -1.65 -22.66
CA GLY A 52 1.10 -2.03 -22.81
C GLY A 52 0.88 -3.47 -23.26
N LEU A 53 1.95 -4.28 -23.36
CA LEU A 53 1.87 -5.71 -23.68
C LEU A 53 1.07 -6.50 -22.63
N ILE A 54 1.12 -6.06 -21.36
CA ILE A 54 0.34 -6.66 -20.28
C ILE A 54 -0.94 -5.86 -20.04
N HIS A 55 -2.09 -6.55 -20.01
CA HIS A 55 -3.40 -5.96 -19.80
C HIS A 55 -3.50 -5.21 -18.47
N ARG A 56 -3.96 -3.96 -18.52
CA ARG A 56 -4.18 -3.11 -17.35
C ARG A 56 -5.69 -3.00 -17.10
N ASN A 57 -6.16 -3.60 -16.01
CA ASN A 57 -7.55 -3.44 -15.58
C ASN A 57 -7.78 -2.02 -15.06
N ARG A 58 -8.68 -1.27 -15.70
CA ARG A 58 -9.13 0.04 -15.21
C ARG A 58 -10.44 -0.15 -14.44
N LEU A 59 -10.54 0.49 -13.28
CA LEU A 59 -11.77 0.53 -12.50
C LEU A 59 -12.50 1.84 -12.79
N ALA A 60 -13.84 1.82 -12.67
CA ALA A 60 -14.69 2.99 -12.93
C ALA A 60 -14.62 4.08 -11.85
N VAL A 61 -13.94 3.81 -10.73
CA VAL A 61 -13.80 4.72 -9.59
C VAL A 61 -12.35 5.15 -9.38
N PRO A 62 -12.10 6.29 -8.71
CA PRO A 62 -10.75 6.68 -8.30
C PRO A 62 -10.13 5.59 -7.42
N LEU A 63 -8.89 5.22 -7.71
CA LEU A 63 -8.15 4.19 -6.98
C LEU A 63 -6.87 4.76 -6.39
N ILE A 64 -6.70 4.57 -5.09
CA ILE A 64 -5.49 4.94 -4.36
C ILE A 64 -4.75 3.65 -3.99
N SER A 65 -3.51 3.51 -4.47
CA SER A 65 -2.65 2.39 -4.15
C SER A 65 -1.68 2.78 -3.04
N VAL A 66 -1.78 2.14 -1.87
CA VAL A 66 -0.84 2.32 -0.76
C VAL A 66 0.14 1.15 -0.76
N GLY A 67 1.40 1.44 -1.07
CA GLY A 67 2.48 0.47 -1.21
C GLY A 67 3.77 0.94 -0.55
N ASN A 68 4.74 0.04 -0.44
CA ASN A 68 6.09 0.38 0.02
C ASN A 68 7.11 -0.43 -0.78
N LEU A 69 8.29 0.14 -0.98
CA LEU A 69 9.39 -0.46 -1.73
C LEU A 69 10.14 -1.53 -0.92
N THR A 70 10.16 -1.39 0.40
CA THR A 70 10.87 -2.30 1.30
C THR A 70 9.92 -3.30 1.98
N TRP A 71 10.48 -4.45 2.32
CA TRP A 71 9.83 -5.46 3.14
C TRP A 71 9.86 -5.02 4.62
N GLY A 72 8.78 -5.22 5.36
CA GLY A 72 8.67 -4.84 6.78
C GLY A 72 7.54 -3.85 7.10
N GLY A 73 7.39 -3.58 8.39
CA GLY A 73 6.34 -2.72 8.97
C GLY A 73 6.56 -1.23 8.72
N ASN A 74 6.49 -0.80 7.47
CA ASN A 74 6.73 0.59 7.05
C ASN A 74 5.47 1.47 7.12
N GLY A 75 4.60 1.26 8.12
CA GLY A 75 3.44 2.13 8.33
C GLY A 75 2.34 2.09 7.25
N LYS A 76 2.34 1.09 6.34
CA LYS A 76 1.30 0.95 5.31
C LYS A 76 -0.10 0.87 5.91
N THR A 77 -0.28 0.03 6.93
CA THR A 77 -1.58 -0.19 7.56
C THR A 77 -2.08 1.06 8.30
N PRO A 78 -1.27 1.75 9.15
CA PRO A 78 -1.66 3.05 9.69
C PRO A 78 -2.01 4.09 8.62
N MET A 79 -1.29 4.13 7.49
CA MET A 79 -1.59 5.06 6.39
C MET A 79 -2.93 4.74 5.72
N VAL A 80 -3.23 3.45 5.51
CA VAL A 80 -4.53 3.01 4.96
C VAL A 80 -5.66 3.38 5.91
N GLU A 81 -5.47 3.17 7.21
CA GLU A 81 -6.42 3.53 8.26
C GLU A 81 -6.68 5.05 8.29
N PHE A 82 -5.63 5.86 8.28
CA PHE A 82 -5.73 7.32 8.21
C PHE A 82 -6.53 7.79 6.99
N LEU A 83 -6.22 7.24 5.81
CA LEU A 83 -6.93 7.58 4.58
C LEU A 83 -8.40 7.16 4.63
N ALA A 84 -8.68 5.98 5.20
CA ALA A 84 -10.05 5.50 5.37
C ALA A 84 -10.86 6.40 6.31
N PHE A 85 -10.25 6.85 7.41
CA PHE A 85 -10.88 7.80 8.32
C PHE A 85 -11.15 9.14 7.64
N TRP A 86 -10.15 9.72 6.99
CA TRP A 86 -10.29 11.00 6.30
C TRP A 86 -11.37 10.99 5.22
N LEU A 87 -11.44 9.91 4.43
CA LEU A 87 -12.50 9.73 3.41
C LEU A 87 -13.87 9.55 4.05
N ALA A 88 -13.98 8.75 5.12
CA ALA A 88 -15.23 8.55 5.84
C ALA A 88 -15.76 9.85 6.46
N ASP A 89 -14.87 10.66 7.06
CA ASP A 89 -15.22 11.96 7.64
C ASP A 89 -15.61 12.99 6.57
N SER A 90 -15.09 12.82 5.34
CA SER A 90 -15.51 13.60 4.16
C SER A 90 -16.84 13.12 3.55
N GLY A 91 -17.54 12.17 4.19
CA GLY A 91 -18.82 11.63 3.72
C GLY A 91 -18.70 10.67 2.53
N ILE A 92 -17.50 10.15 2.26
CA ILE A 92 -17.24 9.16 1.21
C ILE A 92 -17.15 7.78 1.87
N SER A 93 -17.72 6.75 1.23
CA SER A 93 -17.61 5.36 1.70
C SER A 93 -16.46 4.64 0.96
N PRO A 94 -15.24 4.57 1.51
CA PRO A 94 -14.12 3.92 0.84
C PRO A 94 -14.24 2.39 0.88
N LEU A 95 -13.70 1.76 -0.17
CA LEU A 95 -13.48 0.31 -0.26
C LEU A 95 -11.98 0.02 -0.14
N ILE A 96 -11.58 -0.62 0.97
CA ILE A 96 -10.22 -1.08 1.20
C ILE A 96 -10.05 -2.47 0.58
N LEU A 97 -9.07 -2.64 -0.31
CA LEU A 97 -8.76 -3.92 -0.94
C LEU A 97 -7.45 -4.49 -0.39
N SER A 98 -7.53 -5.59 0.34
CA SER A 98 -6.36 -6.31 0.86
C SER A 98 -6.18 -7.65 0.16
N ARG A 99 -4.94 -8.13 0.07
CA ARG A 99 -4.66 -9.48 -0.45
C ARG A 99 -5.03 -10.58 0.55
N GLY A 100 -5.06 -10.27 1.84
CA GLY A 100 -5.22 -11.27 2.91
C GLY A 100 -3.93 -12.05 3.19
N TYR A 101 -2.78 -11.36 3.21
CA TYR A 101 -1.50 -12.00 3.52
C TYR A 101 -1.46 -12.49 4.99
N ALA A 102 -0.72 -13.57 5.27
CA ALA A 102 -0.51 -14.13 6.61
C ALA A 102 -1.80 -14.35 7.45
N GLY A 103 -2.88 -14.83 6.83
CA GLY A 103 -4.13 -15.16 7.54
C GLY A 103 -5.07 -13.97 7.78
N GLY A 104 -4.78 -12.81 7.19
CA GLY A 104 -5.69 -11.65 7.19
C GLY A 104 -5.76 -10.92 8.52
N ASP A 105 -4.75 -11.04 9.37
CA ASP A 105 -4.69 -10.34 10.66
C ASP A 105 -4.80 -8.82 10.49
N GLU A 106 -4.09 -8.27 9.48
CA GLU A 106 -4.18 -6.86 9.08
C GLU A 106 -5.63 -6.44 8.74
N THR A 107 -6.33 -7.27 7.97
CA THR A 107 -7.72 -7.02 7.59
C THR A 107 -8.63 -7.04 8.81
N LYS A 108 -8.45 -7.99 9.73
CA LYS A 108 -9.23 -8.08 10.97
C LYS A 108 -8.98 -6.88 11.87
N MET A 109 -7.74 -6.43 11.97
CA MET A 109 -7.38 -5.22 12.71
C MET A 109 -8.09 -3.99 12.14
N LEU A 110 -7.97 -3.77 10.82
CA LEU A 110 -8.67 -2.66 10.14
C LEU A 110 -10.18 -2.76 10.31
N GLN A 111 -10.74 -3.97 10.22
CA GLN A 111 -12.17 -4.18 10.42
C GLN A 111 -12.62 -3.74 11.81
N ARG A 112 -11.85 -4.04 12.85
CA ARG A 112 -12.14 -3.61 14.23
C ARG A 112 -12.03 -2.10 14.42
N HIS A 113 -10.98 -1.49 13.89
CA HIS A 113 -10.75 -0.05 14.05
C HIS A 113 -11.77 0.80 13.29
N LEU A 114 -12.29 0.28 12.19
CA LEU A 114 -13.26 0.95 11.33
C LEU A 114 -14.72 0.55 11.65
N LEU A 115 -14.96 -0.16 12.75
CA LEU A 115 -16.30 -0.50 13.21
C LEU A 115 -17.14 0.78 13.41
N GLY A 116 -18.35 0.78 12.86
CA GLY A 116 -19.27 1.92 12.96
C GLY A 116 -19.07 3.02 11.92
N ARG A 117 -18.06 2.91 11.04
CA ARG A 117 -17.87 3.84 9.91
C ARG A 117 -18.36 3.25 8.59
N PRO A 118 -18.69 4.08 7.59
CA PRO A 118 -19.13 3.61 6.28
C PRO A 118 -17.93 3.13 5.43
N VAL A 119 -17.09 2.25 5.96
CA VAL A 119 -15.93 1.69 5.25
C VAL A 119 -16.15 0.21 4.97
N ARG A 120 -15.84 -0.22 3.74
CA ARG A 120 -15.94 -1.62 3.34
C ARG A 120 -14.56 -2.20 3.11
N ILE A 121 -14.38 -3.48 3.43
CA ILE A 121 -13.11 -4.17 3.26
C ILE A 121 -13.32 -5.42 2.40
N GLY A 122 -12.64 -5.49 1.26
CA GLY A 122 -12.59 -6.64 0.37
C GLY A 122 -11.26 -7.35 0.47
N VAL A 123 -11.29 -8.68 0.58
CA VAL A 123 -10.07 -9.52 0.63
C VAL A 123 -10.01 -10.43 -0.58
N GLY A 124 -8.91 -10.39 -1.33
CA GLY A 124 -8.71 -11.27 -2.46
C GLY A 124 -7.34 -11.16 -3.14
N ALA A 125 -6.89 -12.26 -3.73
CA ALA A 125 -5.62 -12.29 -4.46
C ALA A 125 -5.61 -11.32 -5.66
N ASN A 126 -6.72 -11.26 -6.39
CA ASN A 126 -6.95 -10.35 -7.51
C ASN A 126 -7.82 -9.17 -7.08
N ARG A 127 -7.17 -8.01 -6.86
CA ARG A 127 -7.84 -6.80 -6.36
C ARG A 127 -8.88 -6.27 -7.35
N ALA A 128 -8.63 -6.37 -8.65
CA ALA A 128 -9.56 -5.89 -9.66
C ALA A 128 -10.85 -6.74 -9.66
N ALA A 129 -10.72 -8.07 -9.62
CA ALA A 129 -11.88 -8.95 -9.55
C ALA A 129 -12.68 -8.76 -8.26
N THR A 130 -11.99 -8.58 -7.12
CA THR A 130 -12.64 -8.26 -5.84
C THR A 130 -13.33 -6.90 -5.88
N ALA A 131 -12.75 -5.90 -6.53
CA ALA A 131 -13.41 -4.60 -6.69
C ALA A 131 -14.70 -4.73 -7.52
N SER A 132 -14.64 -5.44 -8.65
CA SER A 132 -15.79 -5.65 -9.52
C SER A 132 -16.94 -6.35 -8.79
N SER A 133 -16.67 -7.39 -8.00
CA SER A 133 -17.72 -8.07 -7.23
C SER A 133 -18.36 -7.19 -6.17
N PHE A 134 -17.61 -6.24 -5.60
CA PHE A 134 -18.17 -5.23 -4.69
C PHE A 134 -19.01 -4.19 -5.41
N PHE A 135 -18.61 -3.77 -6.62
CA PHE A 135 -19.40 -2.85 -7.44
C PHE A 135 -20.72 -3.47 -7.88
N GLU A 136 -20.73 -4.75 -8.25
CA GLU A 136 -21.97 -5.47 -8.57
C GLU A 136 -22.88 -5.61 -7.34
N LYS A 137 -22.30 -5.94 -6.19
CA LYS A 137 -23.08 -6.21 -4.97
C LYS A 137 -23.64 -4.96 -4.30
N TYR A 138 -22.91 -3.85 -4.35
CA TYR A 138 -23.25 -2.67 -3.58
C TYR A 138 -23.27 -1.36 -4.36
N GLY A 139 -23.04 -1.40 -5.67
CA GLY A 139 -22.89 -0.21 -6.49
C GLY A 139 -21.58 0.55 -6.26
N TYR A 140 -21.40 1.63 -7.00
CA TYR A 140 -20.31 2.58 -6.84
C TYR A 140 -20.81 4.00 -7.06
N VAL A 141 -20.08 4.99 -6.53
CA VAL A 141 -20.39 6.41 -6.71
C VAL A 141 -19.58 6.94 -7.89
N ASP A 142 -20.22 7.74 -8.74
CA ASP A 142 -19.56 8.36 -9.90
C ASP A 142 -18.42 9.31 -9.44
N PRO A 143 -17.20 9.17 -9.98
CA PRO A 143 -16.06 10.01 -9.63
C PRO A 143 -16.32 11.52 -9.73
N SER A 144 -17.17 11.95 -10.68
CA SER A 144 -17.50 13.37 -10.89
C SER A 144 -18.10 14.01 -9.64
N THR A 145 -18.95 13.26 -8.93
CA THR A 145 -19.61 13.69 -7.69
C THR A 145 -18.64 13.69 -6.49
N VAL A 146 -17.65 12.80 -6.49
CA VAL A 146 -16.65 12.68 -5.41
C VAL A 146 -15.67 13.84 -5.42
N SER A 147 -15.21 14.26 -6.61
CA SER A 147 -14.31 15.40 -6.77
C SER A 147 -14.93 16.65 -6.13
N GLU A 148 -16.18 16.97 -6.51
CA GLU A 148 -16.87 18.16 -6.00
C GLU A 148 -17.01 18.16 -4.46
N ARG A 149 -17.33 17.02 -3.85
CA ARG A 149 -17.39 16.90 -2.38
C ARG A 149 -16.04 17.06 -1.69
N LEU A 150 -14.97 16.53 -2.27
CA LEU A 150 -13.61 16.70 -1.73
C LEU A 150 -13.15 18.16 -1.80
N TRP A 151 -13.45 18.86 -2.90
CA TRP A 151 -13.11 20.28 -3.05
C TRP A 151 -13.97 21.21 -2.19
N VAL A 152 -15.25 20.88 -1.99
CA VAL A 152 -16.15 21.62 -1.10
C VAL A 152 -15.79 21.38 0.37
N GLY A 153 -15.48 20.14 0.77
CA GLY A 153 -15.04 19.81 2.13
C GLY A 153 -13.66 20.38 2.50
N ALA A 154 -12.77 20.58 1.52
CA ALA A 154 -11.49 21.25 1.71
C ALA A 154 -11.60 22.77 1.90
N LYS A 155 -12.73 23.38 1.51
CA LYS A 155 -13.07 24.78 1.84
C LYS A 155 -13.76 24.85 3.21
N GLY A 156 -13.02 24.54 4.27
CA GLY A 156 -13.41 24.94 5.64
C GLY A 156 -13.36 26.46 5.80
N PRO A 157 -14.09 27.05 6.77
CA PRO A 157 -14.32 28.49 6.84
C PRO A 157 -13.01 29.25 7.07
N SER A 158 -12.67 30.14 6.14
CA SER A 158 -11.70 31.21 6.36
C SER A 158 -12.30 32.25 7.31
N HIS A 159 -12.40 31.92 8.60
CA HIS A 159 -12.58 32.89 9.67
C HIS A 159 -11.27 32.97 10.45
N PHE A 160 -10.27 33.63 9.86
CA PHE A 160 -9.27 34.33 10.64
C PHE A 160 -9.96 35.61 11.13
N GLY A 161 -10.61 35.50 12.30
CA GLY A 161 -11.13 36.64 13.04
C GLY A 161 -9.97 37.49 13.52
N SER A 162 -9.88 38.69 12.97
CA SER A 162 -9.17 39.82 13.53
C SER A 162 -9.87 40.28 14.81
N GLU A 163 -9.39 39.85 15.97
CA GLU A 163 -9.63 40.50 17.27
C GLU A 163 -8.30 40.49 18.04
N GLU A 164 -7.51 41.55 17.87
CA GLU A 164 -6.52 41.99 18.85
C GLU A 164 -7.24 42.84 19.90
N ILE A 165 -7.07 42.47 21.17
CA ILE A 165 -7.16 43.36 22.34
C ILE A 165 -5.74 43.82 22.65
#